data_AF-A0A1F6IBL0-F1
#
_entry.id   AF-A0A1F6IBL0-F1
#
_cell.length_a   1.000
_cell.length_b   1.000
_cell.length_c   1.000
_cell.angle_alpha   90.00
_cell.angle_beta   90.00
_cell.angle_gamma   90.00
#
_symmetry.space_group_name_H-M   'P 1'
#
loop_
_entity.id
_entity.type
_entity.pdbx_description
1 polymer ?
#
loop_
_entity_poly.entity_id
_entity_poly.type
_entity_poly.pdbx_seq_one_letter_code
_entity_poly.pdbx_strand_id
1 'polypeptide(L)'
;MTIEPIVFFVLIIAILILSLSLCVIVISYEKFAHKLQLLHKEKSHIEDKMLKKSGNILEEAREKAVKIVDNANLFDESTKKIFDQELKRTSESQIKTLEKLSYDYLFAFQKELIALKENNIKMMGNVSKDIENSVVAELNDFKEILKKETYDSQKIVQTKIEEAYKVVQKEIEDYKGTQLKKVEVQIYDIIQNVSKIVLGKTLSLQEHEQLVIDALEKAKKEGAL
;
A
#
# COMPACT_ATOMS: atom_id res chain seq x y z
N MET A 1 108.35 121.12 9.35
CA MET A 1 107.38 120.56 8.39
C MET A 1 106.03 120.55 9.10
N THR A 2 105.28 121.65 8.99
CA THR A 2 104.10 121.93 9.82
C THR A 2 102.84 121.39 9.16
N ILE A 3 102.22 120.39 9.78
CA ILE A 3 100.92 119.87 9.34
C ILE A 3 99.86 120.95 9.56
N GLU A 4 99.08 121.26 8.53
CA GLU A 4 97.97 122.20 8.65
C GLU A 4 96.90 121.64 9.62
N PRO A 5 96.36 122.44 10.56
CA PRO A 5 95.43 121.97 11.58
C PRO A 5 94.20 121.21 11.03
N ILE A 6 93.75 121.54 9.82
CA ILE A 6 92.60 120.94 9.15
C ILE A 6 92.82 119.45 8.85
N VAL A 7 94.03 119.08 8.41
CA VAL A 7 94.35 117.68 8.05
C VAL A 7 94.29 116.78 9.28
N PHE A 8 94.69 117.30 10.45
CA PHE A 8 94.62 116.56 11.71
C PHE A 8 93.18 116.25 12.14
N PHE A 9 92.25 117.22 12.00
CA PHE A 9 90.84 117.00 12.33
C PHE A 9 90.17 115.98 11.40
N VAL A 10 90.47 116.00 10.11
CA VAL A 10 89.92 115.02 9.15
C VAL A 10 90.37 113.60 9.49
N LEU A 11 91.61 113.43 9.93
CA LEU A 11 92.18 112.13 10.30
C LEU A 11 91.49 111.56 11.55
N ILE A 12 91.22 112.41 12.56
CA ILE A 12 90.45 112.02 13.76
C ILE A 12 89.04 111.59 13.39
N ILE A 13 88.35 112.35 12.53
CA ILE A 13 86.99 112.02 12.09
C ILE A 13 86.98 110.69 11.33
N ALA A 14 87.95 110.46 10.44
CA ALA A 14 88.09 109.21 9.72
C ALA A 14 88.28 108.02 10.67
N ILE A 15 89.13 108.17 11.70
CA ILE A 15 89.34 107.13 12.74
C ILE A 15 88.05 106.87 13.52
N LEU A 16 87.28 107.90 13.87
CA LEU A 16 86.00 107.73 14.56
C LEU A 16 84.96 107.00 13.71
N ILE A 17 84.86 107.32 12.42
CA ILE A 17 83.96 106.62 11.49
C ILE A 17 84.37 105.15 11.33
N LEU A 18 85.68 104.88 11.25
CA LEU A 18 86.22 103.52 11.14
C LEU A 18 86.02 102.70 12.42
N SER A 19 86.14 103.35 13.58
CA SER A 19 85.82 102.74 14.88
C SER A 19 84.32 102.41 15.00
N LEU A 20 83.46 103.32 14.55
CA LEU A 20 82.01 103.10 14.54
C LEU A 20 81.61 101.96 13.60
N SER A 21 82.20 101.89 12.40
CA SER A 21 81.90 100.81 11.44
C SER A 21 82.35 99.44 11.97
N LEU A 22 83.52 99.36 12.61
CA LEU A 22 83.98 98.16 13.30
C LEU A 22 83.01 97.72 14.40
N CYS A 23 82.51 98.66 15.20
CA CYS A 23 81.52 98.36 16.24
C CYS A 23 80.24 97.76 15.67
N VAL A 24 79.71 98.31 14.57
CA VAL A 24 78.51 97.77 13.90
C VAL A 24 78.75 96.35 13.37
N ILE A 25 79.92 96.09 12.79
CA ILE A 25 80.28 94.75 12.27
C ILE A 25 80.32 93.74 13.41
N VAL A 26 80.93 94.08 14.55
CA VAL A 26 81.00 93.19 15.71
C VAL A 26 79.60 92.85 16.24
N ILE A 27 78.73 93.86 16.40
CA ILE A 27 77.34 93.65 16.85
C ILE A 27 76.56 92.78 15.86
N SER A 28 76.75 92.99 14.55
CA SER A 28 76.08 92.20 13.52
C SER A 28 76.57 90.75 13.51
N TYR A 29 77.87 90.53 13.73
CA TYR A 29 78.46 89.19 13.80
C TYR A 29 77.95 88.43 15.02
N GLU A 30 77.86 89.07 16.19
CA GLU A 30 77.26 88.45 17.39
C GLU A 30 75.79 88.07 17.18
N LYS A 31 74.99 88.97 16.60
CA LYS A 31 73.58 88.67 16.28
C LYS A 31 73.45 87.50 15.31
N PHE A 32 74.30 87.45 14.30
CA PHE A 32 74.30 86.35 13.32
C PHE A 32 74.74 85.02 13.95
N ALA A 33 75.81 85.03 14.74
CA ALA A 33 76.30 83.86 15.45
C ALA A 33 75.25 83.31 16.43
N HIS A 34 74.57 84.20 17.18
CA HIS A 34 73.52 83.79 18.10
C HIS A 34 72.31 83.20 17.36
N LYS A 35 71.92 83.78 16.22
CA LYS A 35 70.83 83.26 15.37
C LYS A 35 71.17 81.88 14.79
N LEU A 36 72.42 81.66 14.39
CA LEU A 36 72.90 80.38 13.86
C LEU A 36 72.86 79.27 14.93
N GLN A 37 73.28 79.58 16.16
CA GLN A 37 73.21 78.64 17.28
C GLN A 37 71.77 78.26 17.65
N LEU A 38 70.86 79.23 17.65
CA LEU A 38 69.43 79.00 17.88
C LEU A 38 68.83 78.06 16.82
N LEU A 39 69.11 78.32 15.54
CA LEU A 39 68.65 77.47 14.43
C LEU A 39 69.19 76.04 14.52
N HIS A 40 70.46 75.87 14.88
CA HIS A 40 71.05 74.54 15.05
C HIS A 40 70.42 73.78 16.23
N LYS A 41 70.17 74.48 17.34
CA LYS A 41 69.51 73.91 18.52
C LYS A 41 68.06 73.52 18.24
N GLU A 42 67.32 74.34 17.50
CA GLU A 42 65.95 74.06 17.11
C GLU A 42 65.88 72.87 16.14
N LYS A 43 66.77 72.81 15.14
CA LYS A 43 66.87 71.68 14.21
C LYS A 43 67.14 70.36 14.96
N SER A 44 68.13 70.35 15.86
CA SER A 44 68.45 69.16 16.66
C SER A 44 67.26 68.71 17.52
N HIS A 45 66.53 69.64 18.15
CA HIS A 45 65.32 69.30 18.91
C HIS A 45 64.18 68.75 18.04
N ILE A 46 64.04 69.25 16.81
CA ILE A 46 63.03 68.75 15.86
C ILE A 46 63.40 67.34 15.39
N GLU A 47 64.67 67.09 15.06
CA GLU A 47 65.16 65.75 14.68
C GLU A 47 64.95 64.74 15.81
N ASP A 48 65.30 65.08 17.06
CA ASP A 48 65.08 64.22 18.23
C ASP A 48 63.59 63.91 18.46
N LYS A 49 62.72 64.92 18.33
CA LYS A 49 61.26 64.73 18.44
C LYS A 49 60.72 63.85 17.32
N MET A 50 61.23 63.99 16.10
CA MET A 50 60.85 63.18 14.94
C MET A 50 61.28 61.73 15.12
N LEU A 51 62.51 61.48 15.59
CA LEU A 51 63.02 60.14 15.89
C LEU A 51 62.22 59.46 17.00
N LYS A 52 61.93 60.16 18.10
CA LYS A 52 61.08 59.63 19.18
C LYS A 52 59.66 59.33 18.71
N LYS A 53 59.05 60.23 17.95
CA LYS A 53 57.69 60.03 17.42
C LYS A 53 57.65 58.86 16.43
N SER A 54 58.65 58.73 15.58
CA SER A 54 58.78 57.59 14.67
C SER A 54 58.99 56.28 15.43
N GLY A 55 59.79 56.30 16.50
CA GLY A 55 59.97 55.14 17.38
C GLY A 55 58.67 54.70 18.04
N ASN A 56 57.90 55.65 18.58
CA ASN A 56 56.60 55.35 19.20
C ASN A 56 55.58 54.81 18.19
N ILE A 57 55.52 55.38 16.98
CA ILE A 57 54.62 54.89 15.92
C ILE A 57 55.01 53.45 15.52
N LEU A 58 56.30 53.18 15.39
CA LEU A 58 56.79 51.85 15.03
C LEU A 58 56.47 50.82 16.13
N GLU A 59 56.62 51.21 17.40
CA GLU A 59 56.32 50.35 18.53
C GLU A 59 54.81 50.08 18.66
N GLU A 60 53.96 51.10 18.50
CA GLU A 60 52.51 50.90 18.45
C GLU A 60 52.07 50.01 17.28
N ALA A 61 52.69 50.18 16.11
CA ALA A 61 52.42 49.33 14.95
C ALA A 61 52.83 47.88 15.21
N ARG A 62 53.97 47.67 15.87
CA ARG A 62 54.47 46.35 16.27
C ARG A 62 53.54 45.70 17.29
N GLU A 63 53.12 46.43 18.33
CA GLU A 63 52.22 45.91 19.35
C GLU A 63 50.86 45.49 18.75
N LYS A 64 50.32 46.32 17.84
CA LYS A 64 49.08 45.98 17.11
C LYS A 64 49.26 44.75 16.23
N ALA A 65 50.38 44.63 15.52
CA ALA A 65 50.66 43.47 14.68
C ALA A 65 50.75 42.17 15.51
N VAL A 66 51.45 42.21 16.66
CA VAL A 66 51.53 41.06 17.59
C VAL A 66 50.13 40.67 18.09
N LYS A 67 49.32 41.63 18.53
CA LYS A 67 47.94 41.37 18.97
C LYS A 67 47.06 40.74 17.88
N ILE A 68 47.23 41.18 16.62
CA ILE A 68 46.49 40.60 15.49
C ILE A 68 46.92 39.14 15.25
N VAL A 69 48.23 38.84 15.31
CA VAL A 69 48.76 37.48 15.13
C VAL A 69 48.35 36.56 16.28
N ASP A 70 48.44 37.02 17.52
CA ASP A 70 48.05 36.23 18.69
C ASP A 70 46.55 35.90 18.68
N ASN A 71 45.69 36.87 18.35
CA ASN A 71 44.25 36.64 18.22
C ASN A 71 43.92 35.67 17.07
N ALA A 72 44.66 35.73 15.97
CA ALA A 72 44.49 34.79 14.86
C ALA A 72 44.86 33.35 15.26
N ASN A 73 45.93 33.16 16.03
CA ASN A 73 46.35 31.84 16.52
C ASN A 73 45.38 31.26 17.56
N LEU A 74 44.86 32.09 18.48
CA LEU A 74 43.84 31.67 19.45
C LEU A 74 42.53 31.27 18.78
N PHE A 75 42.17 31.92 17.67
CA PHE A 75 40.97 31.60 16.90
C PHE A 75 41.06 30.24 16.20
N ASP A 76 42.25 29.69 15.94
CA ASP A 76 42.40 28.43 15.20
C ASP A 76 42.21 27.19 16.10
N GLU A 77 43.00 27.07 17.18
CA GLU A 77 42.95 25.87 18.06
C GLU A 77 41.66 25.80 18.89
N SER A 78 41.19 26.91 19.44
CA SER A 78 39.99 26.93 20.27
C SER A 78 38.73 26.62 19.46
N THR A 79 38.62 27.18 18.25
CA THR A 79 37.51 26.92 17.33
C THR A 79 37.54 25.48 16.84
N LYS A 80 38.72 24.94 16.51
CA LYS A 80 38.86 23.53 16.13
C LYS A 80 38.41 22.60 17.26
N LYS A 81 38.81 22.87 18.50
CA LYS A 81 38.40 22.06 19.65
C LYS A 81 36.90 22.13 19.93
N ILE A 82 36.30 23.31 19.83
CA ILE A 82 34.84 23.50 19.98
C ILE A 82 34.10 22.75 18.86
N PHE A 83 34.60 22.86 17.62
CA PHE A 83 34.03 22.16 16.47
C PHE A 83 34.10 20.64 16.64
N ASP A 84 35.26 20.09 17.00
CA ASP A 84 35.44 18.64 17.25
C ASP A 84 34.53 18.15 18.39
N GLN A 85 34.39 18.94 19.45
CA GLN A 85 33.52 18.61 20.57
C GLN A 85 32.04 18.62 20.16
N GLU A 86 31.60 19.61 19.39
CA GLU A 86 30.21 19.70 18.94
C GLU A 86 29.89 18.65 17.88
N LEU A 87 30.86 18.32 17.01
CA LEU A 87 30.76 17.22 16.06
C LEU A 87 30.62 15.89 16.79
N LYS A 88 31.45 15.65 17.81
CA LYS A 88 31.35 14.45 18.66
C LYS A 88 30.01 14.37 19.38
N ARG A 89 29.57 15.47 20.01
CA ARG A 89 28.28 15.55 20.73
C ARG A 89 27.11 15.27 19.79
N THR A 90 27.13 15.87 18.60
CA THR A 90 26.12 15.66 17.57
C THR A 90 26.14 14.22 17.09
N SER A 91 27.31 13.66 16.81
CA SER A 91 27.46 12.26 16.39
C SER A 91 26.91 11.30 17.44
N GLU A 92 27.26 11.49 18.72
CA GLU A 92 26.75 10.65 19.82
C GLU A 92 25.22 10.76 19.97
N SER A 93 24.68 11.98 19.82
CA SER A 93 23.23 12.20 19.85
C SER A 93 22.53 11.53 18.68
N GLN A 94 23.12 11.56 17.49
CA GLN A 94 22.58 10.91 16.30
C GLN A 94 22.64 9.38 16.42
N ILE A 95 23.73 8.83 16.95
CA ILE A 95 23.84 7.38 17.22
C ILE A 95 22.75 6.93 18.19
N LYS A 96 22.57 7.62 19.32
CA LYS A 96 21.49 7.29 20.27
C LYS A 96 20.10 7.39 19.66
N THR A 97 19.88 8.40 18.81
CA THR A 97 18.60 8.57 18.11
C THR A 97 18.36 7.43 17.14
N LEU A 98 19.39 7.03 16.38
CA LEU A 98 19.32 5.93 15.42
C LEU A 98 19.10 4.59 16.12
N GLU A 99 19.77 4.34 17.25
CA GLU A 99 19.57 3.15 18.08
C GLU A 99 18.12 3.09 18.55
N LYS A 100 17.61 4.18 19.15
CA LYS A 100 16.22 4.24 19.62
C LYS A 100 15.22 4.00 18.49
N LEU A 101 15.39 4.65 17.34
CA LEU A 101 14.54 4.44 16.17
C LEU A 101 14.59 2.99 15.67
N SER A 102 15.78 2.36 15.69
CA SER A 102 15.92 0.96 15.31
C SER A 102 15.16 0.03 16.26
N TYR A 103 15.23 0.31 17.57
CA TYR A 103 14.47 -0.43 18.58
C TYR A 103 12.96 -0.23 18.44
N ASP A 104 12.51 1.02 18.29
CA ASP A 104 11.09 1.37 18.13
C ASP A 104 10.53 0.71 16.86
N TYR A 105 11.30 0.72 15.76
CA TYR A 105 10.94 0.05 14.52
C TYR A 105 10.85 -1.47 14.67
N LEU A 106 11.86 -2.09 15.29
CA LEU A 106 11.86 -3.54 15.54
C LEU A 106 10.67 -3.96 16.41
N PHE A 107 10.36 -3.18 17.44
CA PHE A 107 9.22 -3.42 18.32
C PHE A 107 7.89 -3.29 17.57
N ALA A 108 7.71 -2.23 16.80
CA ALA A 108 6.51 -2.03 15.99
C ALA A 108 6.33 -3.15 14.96
N PHE A 109 7.41 -3.56 14.29
CA PHE A 109 7.40 -4.66 13.33
C PHE A 109 7.03 -6.00 13.98
N GLN A 110 7.62 -6.32 15.14
CA GLN A 110 7.28 -7.53 15.89
C GLN A 110 5.81 -7.54 16.33
N LYS A 111 5.30 -6.40 16.81
CA LYS A 111 3.90 -6.25 17.19
C LYS A 111 2.96 -6.49 16.02
N GLU A 112 3.28 -5.94 14.85
CA GLU A 112 2.48 -6.14 13.63
C GLU A 112 2.51 -7.60 13.18
N LEU A 113 3.66 -8.27 13.25
CA LEU A 113 3.75 -9.71 12.93
C LEU A 113 2.91 -10.57 13.87
N ILE A 114 2.88 -10.25 15.16
CA ILE A 114 2.03 -10.97 16.13
C ILE A 114 0.55 -10.73 15.81
N ALA A 115 0.15 -9.48 15.58
CA ALA A 115 -1.23 -9.13 15.23
C ALA A 115 -1.67 -9.82 13.92
N LEU A 116 -0.80 -9.83 12.89
CA LEU A 116 -1.04 -10.51 11.62
C LEU A 116 -1.23 -12.02 11.82
N LYS A 117 -0.38 -12.65 12.64
CA LYS A 117 -0.49 -14.08 12.97
C LYS A 117 -1.82 -14.39 13.66
N GLU A 118 -2.20 -13.61 14.67
CA GLU A 118 -3.45 -13.79 15.40
C GLU A 118 -4.67 -13.60 14.51
N ASN A 119 -4.66 -12.57 13.66
CA ASN A 119 -5.74 -12.33 12.70
C ASN A 119 -5.85 -13.45 11.67
N ASN A 120 -4.73 -13.96 11.15
CA ASN A 120 -4.73 -15.10 10.23
C ASN A 120 -5.29 -16.38 10.88
N ILE A 121 -4.94 -16.66 12.14
CA ILE A 121 -5.50 -17.81 12.88
C ILE A 121 -7.02 -17.66 13.04
N LYS A 122 -7.49 -16.47 13.42
CA LYS A 122 -8.94 -16.19 13.55
C LYS A 122 -9.66 -16.32 12.21
N MET A 123 -9.10 -15.75 11.14
CA MET A 123 -9.65 -15.83 9.80
C MET A 123 -9.75 -17.29 9.33
N MET A 124 -8.68 -18.07 9.51
CA MET A 124 -8.68 -19.49 9.15
C MET A 124 -9.73 -20.27 9.95
N GLY A 125 -9.87 -20.00 11.25
CA GLY A 125 -10.91 -20.61 12.09
C GLY A 125 -12.33 -20.28 11.62
N ASN A 126 -12.58 -19.02 11.22
CA ASN A 126 -13.87 -18.61 10.67
C ASN A 126 -14.15 -19.29 9.32
N VAL A 127 -13.17 -19.33 8.42
CA VAL A 127 -13.29 -20.03 7.13
C VAL A 127 -13.60 -21.52 7.33
N SER A 128 -12.90 -22.19 8.25
CA SER A 128 -13.20 -23.60 8.56
C SER A 128 -14.62 -23.79 9.08
N LYS A 129 -15.10 -22.88 9.93
CA LYS A 129 -16.47 -22.91 10.46
C LYS A 129 -17.52 -22.65 9.38
N ASP A 130 -17.25 -21.74 8.45
CA ASP A 130 -18.14 -21.46 7.32
C ASP A 130 -18.22 -22.66 6.37
N ILE A 131 -17.08 -23.33 6.12
CA ILE A 131 -17.05 -24.59 5.36
C ILE A 131 -17.88 -25.66 6.09
N GLU A 132 -17.69 -25.85 7.39
CA GLU A 132 -18.47 -26.80 8.19
C GLU A 132 -19.97 -26.54 8.07
N ASN A 133 -20.39 -25.28 8.26
CA ASN A 133 -21.79 -24.89 8.13
C ASN A 133 -22.35 -25.13 6.71
N SER A 134 -21.57 -24.82 5.68
CA SER A 134 -21.95 -25.04 4.27
C SER A 134 -22.12 -26.53 3.97
N VAL A 135 -21.19 -27.37 4.42
CA VAL A 135 -21.26 -28.82 4.25
C VAL A 135 -22.48 -29.39 4.98
N VAL A 136 -22.75 -28.94 6.20
CA VAL A 136 -23.94 -29.38 6.96
C VAL A 136 -25.22 -28.97 6.24
N ALA A 137 -25.30 -27.75 5.71
CA ALA A 137 -26.45 -27.29 4.93
C ALA A 137 -26.65 -28.14 3.66
N GLU A 138 -25.59 -28.35 2.87
CA GLU A 138 -25.65 -29.17 1.65
C GLU A 138 -26.04 -30.62 1.94
N LEU A 139 -25.56 -31.22 3.04
CA LEU A 139 -25.94 -32.58 3.44
C LEU A 139 -27.42 -32.67 3.83
N ASN A 140 -27.95 -31.64 4.47
CA ASN A 140 -29.38 -31.59 4.81
C ASN A 140 -30.24 -31.44 3.55
N ASP A 141 -29.85 -30.56 2.62
CA ASP A 141 -30.53 -30.40 1.34
C ASP A 141 -30.50 -31.70 0.51
N PHE A 142 -29.34 -32.34 0.46
CA PHE A 142 -29.18 -33.64 -0.20
C PHE A 142 -30.08 -34.72 0.41
N LYS A 143 -30.17 -34.76 1.75
CA LYS A 143 -31.06 -35.70 2.46
C LYS A 143 -32.54 -35.46 2.10
N GLU A 144 -32.97 -34.21 2.02
CA GLU A 144 -34.35 -33.89 1.64
C GLU A 144 -34.65 -34.24 0.18
N ILE A 145 -33.71 -33.99 -0.74
CA ILE A 145 -33.82 -34.41 -2.14
C ILE A 145 -33.93 -35.94 -2.24
N LEU A 146 -33.07 -36.68 -1.54
CA LEU A 146 -33.11 -38.15 -1.54
C LEU A 146 -34.42 -38.71 -0.99
N LYS A 147 -34.95 -38.14 0.10
CA LYS A 147 -36.26 -38.52 0.64
C LYS A 147 -37.36 -38.31 -0.39
N LYS A 148 -37.38 -37.15 -1.04
CA LYS A 148 -38.36 -36.81 -2.06
C LYS A 148 -38.29 -37.77 -3.25
N GLU A 149 -37.10 -38.00 -3.79
CA GLU A 149 -36.89 -38.88 -4.94
C GLU A 149 -37.26 -40.33 -4.62
N THR A 150 -36.98 -40.77 -3.38
CA THR A 150 -37.38 -42.10 -2.89
C THR A 150 -38.91 -42.22 -2.82
N TYR A 151 -39.59 -41.20 -2.28
CA TYR A 151 -41.05 -41.17 -2.21
C TYR A 151 -41.69 -41.15 -3.59
N ASP A 152 -41.17 -40.32 -4.50
CA ASP A 152 -41.67 -40.22 -5.88
C ASP A 152 -41.46 -41.56 -6.62
N SER A 153 -40.32 -42.22 -6.42
CA SER A 153 -40.05 -43.56 -6.95
C SER A 153 -41.03 -44.61 -6.39
N GLN A 154 -41.30 -44.60 -5.08
CA GLN A 154 -42.28 -45.49 -4.47
C GLN A 154 -43.68 -45.29 -5.06
N LYS A 155 -44.08 -44.03 -5.30
CA LYS A 155 -45.37 -43.69 -5.91
C LYS A 155 -45.46 -44.18 -7.36
N ILE A 156 -44.38 -44.04 -8.14
CA ILE A 156 -44.31 -44.57 -9.51
C ILE A 156 -44.48 -46.10 -9.50
N VAL A 157 -43.78 -46.80 -8.60
CA VAL A 157 -43.89 -48.25 -8.46
C VAL A 157 -45.32 -48.66 -8.07
N GLN A 158 -45.91 -47.99 -7.08
CA GLN A 158 -47.29 -48.23 -6.68
C GLN A 158 -48.26 -48.06 -7.87
N THR A 159 -48.11 -46.98 -8.63
CA THR A 159 -48.96 -46.69 -9.80
C THR A 159 -48.83 -47.80 -10.85
N LYS A 160 -47.60 -48.24 -11.16
CA LYS A 160 -47.36 -49.35 -12.10
C LYS A 160 -47.96 -50.67 -11.63
N ILE A 161 -47.89 -50.96 -10.33
CA ILE A 161 -48.51 -52.16 -9.75
C ILE A 161 -50.04 -52.07 -9.90
N GLU A 162 -50.65 -50.94 -9.55
CA GLU A 162 -52.10 -50.73 -9.69
C GLU A 162 -52.57 -50.84 -11.15
N GLU A 163 -51.81 -50.29 -12.10
CA GLU A 163 -52.06 -50.43 -13.53
C GLU A 163 -51.97 -51.89 -14.00
N ALA A 164 -50.92 -52.61 -13.58
CA ALA A 164 -50.75 -54.03 -13.91
C ALA A 164 -51.90 -54.88 -13.34
N TYR A 165 -52.34 -54.62 -12.11
CA TYR A 165 -53.50 -55.30 -11.51
C TYR A 165 -54.78 -55.06 -12.31
N LYS A 166 -55.02 -53.84 -12.78
CA LYS A 166 -56.19 -53.52 -13.63
C LYS A 166 -56.15 -54.29 -14.96
N VAL A 167 -54.98 -54.39 -15.59
CA VAL A 167 -54.79 -55.16 -16.82
C VAL A 167 -55.08 -56.65 -16.56
N VAL A 168 -54.49 -57.24 -15.53
CA VAL A 168 -54.72 -58.65 -15.17
C VAL A 168 -56.19 -58.91 -14.85
N GLN A 169 -56.87 -58.01 -14.14
CA GLN A 169 -58.29 -58.15 -13.84
C GLN A 169 -59.14 -58.17 -15.10
N LYS A 170 -58.84 -57.28 -16.06
CA LYS A 170 -59.50 -57.27 -17.37
C LYS A 170 -59.24 -58.56 -18.15
N GLU A 171 -58.01 -59.05 -18.19
CA GLU A 171 -57.67 -60.32 -18.85
C GLU A 171 -58.44 -61.51 -18.24
N ILE A 172 -58.59 -61.53 -16.90
CA ILE A 172 -59.39 -62.56 -16.20
C ILE A 172 -60.87 -62.47 -16.58
N GLU A 173 -61.44 -61.27 -16.66
CA GLU A 173 -62.83 -61.05 -17.08
C GLU A 173 -63.05 -61.48 -18.53
N ASP A 174 -62.15 -61.10 -19.45
CA ASP A 174 -62.19 -61.49 -20.86
C ASP A 174 -62.07 -63.03 -21.02
N TYR A 175 -61.20 -63.66 -20.25
CA TYR A 175 -61.05 -65.12 -20.22
C TYR A 175 -62.34 -65.79 -19.72
N LYS A 176 -62.91 -65.34 -18.59
CA LYS A 176 -64.18 -65.86 -18.06
C LYS A 176 -65.31 -65.74 -19.07
N GLY A 177 -65.45 -64.58 -19.72
CA GLY A 177 -66.43 -64.36 -20.77
C GLY A 177 -66.24 -65.30 -21.96
N THR A 178 -65.00 -65.54 -22.37
CA THR A 178 -64.68 -66.49 -23.44
C THR A 178 -65.02 -67.93 -23.07
N GLN A 179 -64.75 -68.35 -21.83
CA GLN A 179 -65.09 -69.69 -21.35
C GLN A 179 -66.61 -69.88 -21.21
N LEU A 180 -67.34 -68.87 -20.74
CA LEU A 180 -68.80 -68.92 -20.67
C LEU A 180 -69.43 -69.10 -22.06
N LYS A 181 -68.96 -68.36 -23.07
CA LYS A 181 -69.41 -68.56 -24.46
C LYS A 181 -69.13 -69.97 -24.98
N LYS A 182 -67.98 -70.56 -24.65
CA LYS A 182 -67.68 -71.96 -25.02
C LYS A 182 -68.65 -72.94 -24.37
N VAL A 183 -68.96 -72.74 -23.09
CA VAL A 183 -69.95 -73.56 -22.37
C VAL A 183 -71.34 -73.42 -22.98
N GLU A 184 -71.77 -72.20 -23.33
CA GLU A 184 -73.06 -71.97 -24.01
C GLU A 184 -73.16 -72.75 -25.32
N VAL A 185 -72.14 -72.68 -26.18
CA VAL A 185 -72.09 -73.44 -27.44
C VAL A 185 -72.18 -74.96 -27.17
N GLN A 186 -71.43 -75.46 -26.19
CA GLN A 186 -71.47 -76.87 -25.80
C GLN A 186 -72.85 -77.29 -25.27
N ILE A 187 -73.56 -76.43 -24.54
CA ILE A 187 -74.93 -76.69 -24.08
C ILE A 187 -75.87 -76.84 -25.28
N TYR A 188 -75.78 -75.96 -26.28
CA TYR A 188 -76.59 -76.08 -27.50
C TYR A 188 -76.29 -77.38 -28.26
N ASP A 189 -75.02 -77.76 -28.39
CA ASP A 189 -74.62 -79.03 -29.01
C ASP A 189 -75.20 -80.24 -28.26
N ILE A 190 -75.17 -80.22 -26.92
CA ILE A 190 -75.76 -81.27 -26.07
C ILE A 190 -77.27 -81.32 -26.26
N ILE A 191 -77.97 -80.18 -26.19
CA ILE A 191 -79.42 -80.10 -26.38
C ILE A 191 -79.81 -80.63 -27.76
N GLN A 192 -79.07 -80.26 -28.81
CA GLN A 192 -79.30 -80.75 -30.17
C GLN A 192 -79.13 -82.26 -30.26
N ASN A 193 -78.06 -82.80 -29.67
CA ASN A 193 -77.80 -84.25 -29.67
C ASN A 193 -78.84 -85.02 -28.88
N VAL A 194 -79.23 -84.55 -27.68
CA VAL A 194 -80.29 -85.14 -26.87
C VAL A 194 -81.62 -85.10 -27.61
N SER A 195 -81.96 -83.97 -28.24
CA SER A 195 -83.18 -83.82 -29.03
C SER A 195 -83.23 -84.82 -30.19
N LYS A 196 -82.13 -84.98 -30.94
CA LYS A 196 -82.02 -86.01 -32.00
C LYS A 196 -82.23 -87.42 -31.46
N ILE A 197 -81.62 -87.76 -30.32
CA ILE A 197 -81.75 -89.09 -29.69
C ILE A 197 -83.19 -89.34 -29.22
N VAL A 198 -83.81 -88.35 -28.57
CA VAL A 198 -85.18 -88.48 -28.05
C VAL A 198 -86.16 -88.58 -29.20
N LEU A 199 -86.14 -87.63 -30.15
CA LEU A 199 -87.04 -87.63 -31.32
C LEU A 199 -86.90 -88.93 -32.12
N GLY A 200 -85.67 -89.39 -32.39
CA GLY A 200 -85.44 -90.65 -33.10
C GLY A 200 -85.86 -91.92 -32.34
N LYS A 201 -86.11 -91.84 -31.02
CA LYS A 201 -86.60 -92.97 -30.21
C LYS A 201 -88.09 -92.90 -29.89
N THR A 202 -88.68 -91.70 -29.87
CA THR A 202 -90.07 -91.48 -29.42
C THR A 202 -91.06 -91.24 -30.54
N LEU A 203 -90.62 -90.81 -31.72
CA LEU A 203 -91.52 -90.65 -32.86
C LEU A 203 -91.84 -92.00 -33.50
N SER A 204 -93.13 -92.28 -33.68
CA SER A 204 -93.59 -93.36 -34.55
C SER A 204 -93.31 -93.01 -36.02
N LEU A 205 -93.29 -94.02 -36.90
CA LEU A 205 -93.01 -93.82 -38.33
C LEU A 205 -93.99 -92.83 -38.99
N GLN A 206 -95.27 -92.87 -38.62
CA GLN A 206 -96.28 -91.95 -39.12
C GLN A 206 -96.03 -90.50 -38.68
N GLU A 207 -95.62 -90.28 -37.43
CA GLU A 207 -95.34 -88.92 -36.93
C GLU A 207 -94.07 -88.35 -37.58
N HIS A 208 -93.08 -89.19 -37.86
CA HIS A 208 -91.89 -88.81 -38.61
C HIS A 208 -92.24 -88.38 -40.05
N GLU A 209 -93.09 -89.14 -40.73
CA GLU A 209 -93.54 -88.87 -42.10
C GLU A 209 -94.35 -87.58 -42.17
N GLN A 210 -95.26 -87.35 -41.22
CA GLN A 210 -96.04 -86.12 -41.13
C GLN A 210 -95.14 -84.90 -40.86
N LEU A 211 -94.16 -85.01 -39.96
CA LEU A 211 -93.20 -83.92 -39.70
C LEU A 211 -92.35 -83.57 -40.92
N VAL A 212 -91.99 -84.56 -41.75
CA VAL A 212 -91.27 -84.32 -43.00
C VAL A 212 -92.17 -83.62 -44.02
N ILE A 213 -93.42 -84.06 -44.17
CA ILE A 213 -94.40 -83.43 -45.06
C ILE A 213 -94.66 -81.98 -44.64
N ASP A 214 -94.91 -81.75 -43.35
CA ASP A 214 -95.15 -80.41 -42.81
C ASP A 214 -93.93 -79.48 -43.00
N ALA A 215 -92.71 -80.01 -42.79
CA ALA A 215 -91.47 -79.27 -43.04
C ALA A 215 -91.27 -78.93 -44.53
N LEU A 216 -91.61 -79.86 -45.44
CA LEU A 216 -91.56 -79.65 -46.88
C LEU A 216 -92.61 -78.64 -47.36
N GLU A 217 -93.83 -78.69 -46.82
CA GLU A 217 -94.86 -77.68 -47.10
C GLU A 217 -94.46 -76.30 -46.59
N LYS A 218 -93.85 -76.24 -45.40
CA LYS A 218 -93.36 -74.97 -44.83
C LYS A 218 -92.20 -74.41 -45.65
N ALA A 219 -91.24 -75.24 -46.06
CA ALA A 219 -90.15 -74.84 -46.95
C ALA A 219 -90.64 -74.33 -48.31
N LYS A 220 -91.68 -74.96 -48.87
CA LYS A 220 -92.35 -74.52 -50.11
C LYS A 220 -93.08 -73.18 -49.93
N LYS A 221 -93.67 -72.91 -48.75
CA LYS A 221 -94.30 -71.61 -48.43
C LYS A 221 -93.28 -70.50 -48.17
N GLU A 222 -92.14 -70.84 -47.59
CA GLU A 222 -91.06 -69.91 -47.26
C GLU A 222 -90.05 -69.71 -48.41
N GLY A 223 -90.24 -70.40 -49.54
CA GLY A 223 -89.46 -70.23 -50.78
C GLY A 223 -88.06 -70.83 -50.76
N ALA A 224 -87.80 -71.77 -49.84
CA ALA A 224 -86.53 -72.48 -49.72
C ALA A 224 -86.45 -73.75 -50.60
N LEU A 225 -87.55 -74.09 -51.29
CA LEU A 225 -87.72 -75.18 -52.26
C LEU A 225 -88.73 -74.78 -53.35
#